data_AF-A0A377CVU1-F1
#
_entry.id   AF-A0A377CVU1-F1
#
_cell.length_a   1.000
_cell.length_b   1.000
_cell.length_c   1.000
_cell.angle_alpha   90.00
_cell.angle_beta   90.00
_cell.angle_gamma   90.00
#
_symmetry.space_group_name_H-M   'P 1'
#
loop_
_entity.id
_entity.type
_entity.pdbx_description
1 polymer ?
#
loop_
_entity_poly.entity_id
_entity_poly.type
_entity_poly.pdbx_seq_one_letter_code
_entity_poly.pdbx_strand_id
1 'polypeptide(L)' 'MAGWHLDTKMAQDIVARTMRIIDTNINVMDARGRNYRQRRS' A
#
# COMPACT_ATOMS: atom_id res chain seq x y z
N MET A 1 8.61 -21.88 -6.95
CA MET A 1 7.99 -20.59 -7.35
C MET A 1 8.62 -19.51 -6.48
N ALA A 2 9.27 -18.50 -7.04
CA ALA A 2 9.75 -17.38 -6.24
C ALA A 2 8.52 -16.65 -5.68
N GLY A 3 8.28 -16.77 -4.37
CA GLY A 3 7.18 -16.10 -3.71
C GLY A 3 7.48 -14.60 -3.63
N TRP A 4 6.93 -13.82 -4.55
CA TRP A 4 6.98 -12.36 -4.46
C TRP A 4 6.13 -11.93 -3.26
N HIS A 5 6.80 -11.52 -2.17
CA HIS A 5 6.12 -11.02 -0.98
C HIS A 5 6.02 -9.50 -1.06
N LEU A 6 4.80 -8.97 -0.95
CA LEU A 6 4.59 -7.56 -0.62
C LEU A 6 5.09 -7.29 0.80
N ASP A 7 6.29 -6.72 0.90
CA ASP A 7 6.82 -6.22 2.18
C ASP A 7 6.00 -5.01 2.68
N THR A 8 5.96 -4.85 4.00
CA THR A 8 5.19 -3.78 4.65
C THR A 8 5.69 -2.39 4.28
N LYS A 9 7.01 -2.19 4.18
CA LYS A 9 7.56 -0.89 3.80
C LYS A 9 7.23 -0.55 2.35
N MET A 10 7.36 -1.55 1.47
CA MET A 10 6.97 -1.37 0.06
C MET A 10 5.49 -1.00 -0.08
N ALA A 11 4.60 -1.66 0.67
CA ALA A 11 3.18 -1.32 0.65
C ALA A 11 2.90 0.11 1.11
N GLN A 12 3.56 0.57 2.19
CA GLN A 12 3.44 1.94 2.67
C GLN A 12 3.98 2.97 1.67
N ASP A 13 5.10 2.67 1.00
CA ASP A 13 5.69 3.55 -0.01
C ASP A 13 4.77 3.67 -1.25
N ILE A 14 4.11 2.58 -1.66
CA ILE A 14 3.10 2.59 -2.73
C ILE A 14 1.91 3.48 -2.33
N VAL A 15 1.41 3.33 -1.10
CA VAL A 15 0.31 4.14 -0.58
C VAL A 15 0.69 5.61 -0.60
N ALA A 16 1.80 5.97 0.04
CA ALA A 16 2.25 7.35 0.17
C ALA A 16 2.54 7.99 -1.19
N ARG A 17 3.18 7.28 -2.13
CA ARG A 17 3.50 7.80 -3.46
C ARG A 17 2.25 7.99 -4.31
N THR A 18 1.37 7.00 -4.35
CA THR A 18 0.15 7.07 -5.16
C THR A 18 -0.79 8.17 -4.64
N MET A 19 -0.94 8.30 -3.32
CA MET A 19 -1.76 9.37 -2.73
C MET A 19 -1.24 10.79 -3.03
N ARG A 20 0.05 10.96 -3.36
CA ARG A 20 0.59 12.24 -3.85
C ARG A 20 0.29 12.50 -5.33
N ILE A 21 0.12 11.43 -6.12
CA ILE A 21 -0.07 11.51 -7.57
C ILE A 21 -1.55 11.72 -7.91
N ILE A 22 -2.43 10.89 -7.35
CA ILE A 22 -3.86 10.88 -7.70
C ILE A 22 -4.75 11.57 -6.67
N ASP A 23 -4.14 12.15 -5.62
CA ASP A 23 -4.78 12.95 -4.57
C ASP A 23 -6.04 12.34 -3.92
N THR A 24 -6.13 11.01 -3.90
CA THR A 24 -7.27 10.28 -3.36
C THR A 24 -6.82 9.24 -2.36
N ASN A 25 -7.73 8.87 -1.44
CA ASN A 25 -7.48 7.81 -0.48
C ASN A 25 -7.44 6.47 -1.20
N ILE A 26 -6.40 5.68 -0.91
CA ILE A 26 -6.24 4.34 -1.47
C ILE A 26 -5.91 3.33 -0.39
N ASN A 27 -6.14 2.06 -0.73
CA ASN A 27 -5.78 0.91 0.09
C ASN A 27 -4.96 -0.07 -0.73
N VAL A 28 -3.88 -0.56 -0.16
CA VAL A 28 -3.10 -1.67 -0.67
C VAL A 28 -3.28 -2.86 0.27
N MET A 29 -3.59 -4.03 -0.26
CA MET A 29 -3.79 -5.24 0.54
C MET A 29 -2.85 -6.36 0.08
N ASP A 30 -2.27 -7.08 1.05
CA ASP A 30 -1.47 -8.28 0.74
C ASP A 30 -2.32 -9.56 0.73
N ALA A 31 -1.70 -10.67 0.32
CA ALA A 31 -2.35 -11.98 0.26
C ALA A 31 -2.81 -12.54 1.62
N ARG A 32 -2.37 -11.95 2.73
CA ARG A 32 -2.78 -12.30 4.11
C ARG A 32 -3.92 -11.42 4.61
N GLY A 33 -4.45 -10.54 3.76
CA GLY A 33 -5.52 -9.61 4.11
C GLY A 33 -5.04 -8.39 4.91
N ARG A 34 -3.72 -8.15 5.01
CA ARG A 34 -3.21 -6.95 5.69
C ARG A 34 -3.49 -5.73 4.82
N ASN A 35 -4.11 -4.72 5.41
CA ASN A 35 -4.54 -3.48 4.77
C ASN A 35 -3.54 -2.35 5.10
N TYR A 36 -2.99 -1.74 4.07
CA TYR A 36 -2.08 -0.61 4.14
C TYR A 36 -2.77 0.59 3.53
N ARG A 37 -3.07 1.58 4.37
CA ARG A 37 -3.69 2.84 3.98
C ARG A 37 -3.16 3.97 4.85
N GLN A 38 -3.05 5.15 4.27
CA GLN A 38 -2.81 6.38 5.00
C GLN A 38 -4.13 7.16 5.01
N ARG A 39 -4.58 7.57 6.18
CA ARG A 39 -5.76 8.43 6.32
C ARG A 39 -5.29 9.87 6.24
N ARG A 40 -5.85 10.65 5.33
CA ARG A 40 -5.81 12.10 5.44
C ARG A 40 -6.79 12.54 6.54
N SER A 41 -6.37 13.54 7.32
CA SER A 41 -7.19 14.22 8.33
C SER A 41 -8.39 14.91 7.69
#